data_AF-A0A3E4V801-F1
#
_entry.id   AF-A0A3E4V801-F1
#
_cell.length_a   1.000
_cell.length_b   1.000
_cell.length_c   1.000
_cell.angle_alpha   90.00
_cell.angle_beta   90.00
_cell.angle_gamma   90.00
#
_symmetry.space_group_name_H-M   'P 1'
#
loop_
_entity.id
_entity.type
_entity.pdbx_description
1 polymer ?
#
loop_
_entity_poly.entity_id
_entity_poly.type
_entity_poly.pdbx_seq_one_letter_code
_entity_poly.pdbx_strand_id
1 'polypeptide(L)'
;MARYIPQRQTIIDRTVKYMKELGTYKVQYKQVIEIYADMIYQYNVLSKKFEESEYEVILDTEKSGGKKSPILVSLENLRKDIGTYSDRLMLNAKTYNAEIEQPKKEKSAFALLLEKQQGK
;
A
#
# COMPACT_ATOMS: atom_id res chain seq x y z
N MET A 1 3.23 -5.04 -23.02
CA MET A 1 4.29 -4.24 -22.36
C MET A 1 4.54 -4.85 -20.99
N ALA A 2 5.78 -5.17 -20.63
CA ALA A 2 6.08 -5.72 -19.31
C ALA A 2 5.64 -4.73 -18.22
N ARG A 3 4.81 -5.18 -17.28
CA ARG A 3 4.32 -4.33 -16.18
C ARG A 3 5.51 -3.87 -15.35
N TYR A 4 5.71 -2.55 -15.22
CA TYR A 4 6.78 -1.99 -14.41
C TYR A 4 6.58 -2.35 -12.93
N ILE A 5 7.58 -2.98 -12.32
CA ILE A 5 7.58 -3.29 -10.88
C ILE A 5 8.27 -2.13 -10.16
N PRO A 6 7.56 -1.37 -9.31
CA PRO A 6 8.18 -0.28 -8.56
C PRO A 6 9.23 -0.83 -7.59
N GLN A 7 10.33 -0.10 -7.43
CA GLN A 7 11.35 -0.43 -6.43
C GLN A 7 10.78 -0.30 -5.02
N ARG A 8 11.34 -1.07 -4.07
CA ARG A 8 10.95 -1.05 -2.65
C ARG A 8 10.92 0.37 -2.07
N GLN A 9 11.96 1.17 -2.31
CA GLN A 9 12.02 2.54 -1.81
C GLN A 9 10.87 3.40 -2.33
N THR A 10 10.52 3.28 -3.61
CA THR A 10 9.37 3.98 -4.20
C THR A 10 8.05 3.61 -3.53
N ILE A 11 7.90 2.36 -3.11
CA ILE A 11 6.69 1.91 -2.38
C ILE A 11 6.69 2.54 -0.98
N ILE A 12 7.82 2.52 -0.26
CA ILE A 12 7.97 3.17 1.06
C ILE A 12 7.59 4.65 0.97
N ASP A 13 8.17 5.39 0.02
CA ASP A 13 7.96 6.82 -0.12
C ASP A 13 6.48 7.15 -0.40
N ARG A 14 5.82 6.33 -1.24
CA ARG A 14 4.38 6.46 -1.52
C ARG A 14 3.54 6.17 -0.28
N THR A 15 3.85 5.10 0.46
CA THR A 15 3.13 4.76 1.70
C THR A 15 3.27 5.89 2.73
N VAL A 16 4.48 6.41 2.95
CA VAL A 16 4.69 7.56 3.86
C VAL A 16 3.93 8.79 3.39
N LYS A 17 3.93 9.08 2.08
CA LYS A 17 3.19 10.20 1.50
C LYS A 17 1.69 10.07 1.80
N TYR A 18 1.09 8.91 1.55
CA TYR A 18 -0.33 8.69 1.81
C TYR A 18 -0.67 8.78 3.29
N MET A 19 0.15 8.20 4.17
CA MET A 19 -0.06 8.33 5.62
C MET A 19 0.04 9.80 6.08
N LYS A 20 0.92 10.62 5.48
CA LYS A 20 1.00 12.05 5.79
C LYS A 20 -0.22 12.82 5.29
N GLU A 21 -0.69 12.54 4.08
CA GLU A 21 -1.91 13.13 3.52
C GLU A 21 -3.15 12.79 4.35
N LEU A 22 -3.18 11.58 4.93
CA LEU A 22 -4.21 11.11 5.85
C LEU A 22 -3.99 11.54 7.31
N GLY A 23 -2.88 12.21 7.65
CA GLY A 23 -2.56 12.60 9.03
C GLY A 23 -2.24 11.43 9.99
N THR A 24 -2.04 10.21 9.48
CA THR A 24 -1.80 9.00 10.29
C THR A 24 -0.32 8.70 10.50
N TYR A 25 0.58 9.37 9.76
CA TYR A 25 2.00 9.08 9.81
C TYR A 25 2.63 9.35 11.19
N LYS A 26 3.36 8.36 11.69
CA LYS A 26 4.19 8.44 12.89
C LYS A 26 5.51 7.68 12.66
N VAL A 27 6.61 8.18 13.22
CA VAL A 27 7.95 7.57 13.09
C VAL A 27 7.98 6.12 13.58
N GLN A 28 7.17 5.79 14.59
CA GLN A 28 7.03 4.45 15.16
C GLN A 28 6.51 3.43 14.13
N TYR A 29 5.84 3.87 13.05
CA TYR A 29 5.38 2.98 11.99
C TYR A 29 6.46 2.58 10.98
N LYS A 30 7.69 3.11 11.06
CA LYS A 30 8.75 2.85 10.07
C LYS A 30 8.93 1.36 9.77
N GLN A 31 9.04 0.52 10.80
CA GLN A 31 9.22 -0.93 10.62
C GLN A 31 8.02 -1.58 9.92
N VAL A 32 6.80 -1.16 10.27
CA VAL A 32 5.56 -1.69 9.67
C VAL A 32 5.42 -1.26 8.21
N ILE A 33 5.81 -0.01 7.89
CA ILE A 33 5.85 0.52 6.52
C ILE A 33 6.84 -0.27 5.67
N GLU A 34 8.01 -0.59 6.21
CA GLU A 34 9.04 -1.36 5.51
C GLU A 34 8.55 -2.78 5.17
N ILE A 35 7.95 -3.49 6.14
CA ILE A 35 7.38 -4.82 5.92
C ILE A 35 6.24 -4.74 4.89
N TYR A 36 5.37 -3.74 4.99
CA TYR A 36 4.30 -3.52 4.03
C TYR A 36 4.85 -3.32 2.61
N ALA A 37 5.89 -2.51 2.45
CA ALA A 37 6.52 -2.28 1.16
C ALA A 37 7.16 -3.55 0.57
N ASP A 38 7.77 -4.38 1.42
CA ASP A 38 8.33 -5.68 1.00
C ASP A 38 7.23 -6.62 0.49
N MET A 39 6.08 -6.69 1.18
CA MET A 39 4.96 -7.52 0.73
C MET A 39 4.39 -7.04 -0.62
N ILE A 40 4.24 -5.72 -0.81
CA ILE A 40 3.78 -5.16 -2.10
C ILE A 40 4.79 -5.47 -3.21
N TYR A 41 6.09 -5.34 -2.94
CA TYR A 41 7.14 -5.67 -3.90
C TYR A 41 7.09 -7.16 -4.29
N GLN A 42 7.06 -8.05 -3.30
CA GLN A 42 6.95 -9.50 -3.50
C GLN A 42 5.68 -9.87 -4.28
N TYR A 43 4.55 -9.24 -3.95
CA TYR A 43 3.29 -9.44 -4.67
C TYR A 43 3.40 -9.06 -6.15
N ASN A 44 4.03 -7.93 -6.47
CA ASN A 44 4.24 -7.49 -7.85
C ASN A 44 5.16 -8.44 -8.61
N VAL A 45 6.25 -8.89 -7.98
CA VAL A 45 7.17 -9.89 -8.58
C VAL A 45 6.46 -11.20 -8.84
N LEU A 46 5.74 -11.74 -7.86
CA LEU A 46 5.02 -13.00 -8.01
C LEU A 46 3.85 -12.90 -8.99
N SER A 47 3.17 -11.75 -9.07
CA SER A 47 2.09 -11.53 -10.04
C SER A 47 2.63 -11.58 -11.46
N LYS A 48 3.81 -10.98 -11.69
CA LYS A 48 4.48 -11.07 -13.00
C LYS A 48 4.88 -12.50 -13.33
N LYS A 49 5.46 -13.24 -12.37
CA LYS A 49 5.80 -14.67 -12.58
C LYS A 49 4.56 -15.53 -12.84
N PHE A 50 3.43 -15.20 -12.22
CA PHE A 50 2.17 -15.91 -12.44
C PHE A 50 1.58 -15.64 -13.82
N GLU A 51 1.74 -14.43 -14.33
CA GLU A 51 1.40 -14.09 -15.72
C GLU A 51 2.33 -14.80 -16.72
N GLU A 52 3.64 -14.87 -16.42
CA GLU A 52 4.63 -15.61 -17.21
C GLU A 52 4.37 -17.14 -17.21
N SER A 53 3.71 -17.67 -16.18
CA SER A 53 3.26 -19.07 -16.13
C SER A 53 1.84 -19.27 -16.71
N GLU A 54 1.36 -18.33 -17.52
CA GLU A 54 0.01 -18.35 -18.12
C GLU A 54 -1.13 -18.57 -17.10
N TYR A 55 -0.92 -18.09 -15.87
CA TYR A 55 -1.85 -18.25 -14.76
C TYR A 55 -2.16 -19.70 -14.36
N GLU A 56 -1.21 -20.61 -14.55
CA GLU A 56 -1.35 -22.03 -14.19
C GLU A 56 -1.75 -22.23 -12.71
N VAL A 57 -2.96 -22.71 -12.47
CA VAL A 57 -3.57 -22.84 -11.13
C VAL A 57 -3.26 -24.20 -10.49
N ILE A 58 -3.13 -25.24 -11.31
CA ILE A 58 -2.92 -26.64 -10.90
C ILE A 58 -1.70 -27.14 -11.66
N LEU A 59 -0.74 -27.68 -10.91
CA LEU A 59 0.43 -28.36 -11.45
C LEU A 59 0.16 -29.86 -11.43
N ASP A 60 0.28 -30.51 -12.58
CA ASP A 60 0.17 -31.97 -12.65
C ASP A 60 1.29 -32.62 -11.83
N THR A 61 0.91 -33.60 -11.02
CA THR A 61 1.87 -34.41 -10.26
C THR A 61 1.57 -35.88 -10.49
N GLU A 62 2.62 -36.70 -10.56
CA GLU A 62 2.53 -38.14 -10.89
C GLU A 62 1.63 -38.95 -9.95
N LYS A 63 1.29 -38.39 -8.78
CA LYS A 63 0.39 -39.01 -7.80
C LYS A 63 -0.63 -37.99 -7.32
N SER A 64 -1.87 -38.18 -7.74
CA SER A 64 -3.09 -37.47 -7.30
C SER A 64 -3.31 -36.06 -7.86
N GLY A 65 -4.36 -35.90 -8.67
CA GLY A 65 -5.23 -34.71 -8.80
C GLY A 65 -4.64 -33.32 -9.06
N GLY A 66 -3.33 -33.22 -9.26
CA GLY A 66 -2.58 -31.97 -9.35
C GLY A 66 -2.47 -31.22 -8.02
N LYS A 67 -1.38 -30.47 -7.84
CA LYS A 67 -1.15 -29.60 -6.67
C LYS A 67 -1.42 -28.16 -7.05
N LYS A 68 -2.09 -27.39 -6.18
CA LYS A 68 -2.27 -25.95 -6.38
C LYS A 68 -0.93 -25.25 -6.55
N SER A 69 -0.82 -24.37 -7.55
CA SER A 69 0.39 -23.62 -7.87
C SER A 69 0.94 -22.90 -6.64
N PRO A 70 2.22 -23.12 -6.26
CA PRO A 70 2.84 -22.42 -5.13
C PRO A 70 2.79 -20.90 -5.27
N ILE A 71 2.92 -20.38 -6.50
CA ILE A 71 2.84 -18.94 -6.78
C ILE A 71 1.44 -18.43 -6.45
N LEU A 72 0.40 -19.15 -6.85
CA LEU A 72 -0.98 -18.79 -6.54
C LEU A 72 -1.23 -18.78 -5.03
N VAL A 73 -0.76 -19.81 -4.31
CA VAL A 73 -0.90 -19.88 -2.84
C VAL A 73 -0.19 -18.70 -2.18
N SER A 74 1.04 -18.36 -2.59
CA SER A 74 1.76 -17.20 -2.08
C SER A 74 1.04 -15.88 -2.38
N LEU A 75 0.47 -15.72 -3.58
CA LEU A 75 -0.30 -14.53 -3.95
C LEU A 75 -1.58 -14.38 -3.11
N GLU A 76 -2.29 -15.47 -2.82
CA GLU A 76 -3.48 -15.44 -1.95
C GLU A 76 -3.13 -15.02 -0.52
N ASN A 77 -2.04 -15.53 0.03
CA ASN A 77 -1.57 -15.15 1.37
C ASN A 77 -1.13 -13.67 1.40
N LEU A 78 -0.31 -13.24 0.42
CA LEU A 78 0.13 -11.85 0.33
C LEU A 78 -1.05 -10.87 0.21
N ARG A 79 -2.11 -11.21 -0.53
CA ARG A 79 -3.31 -10.34 -0.62
C ARG A 79 -3.97 -10.13 0.74
N LYS A 80 -4.06 -11.17 1.56
CA LYS A 80 -4.62 -11.08 2.92
C LYS A 80 -3.72 -10.23 3.81
N ASP A 81 -2.41 -10.51 3.81
CA ASP A 81 -1.45 -9.81 4.67
C ASP A 81 -1.32 -8.33 4.29
N ILE A 82 -1.30 -8.01 2.99
CA ILE A 82 -1.33 -6.63 2.47
C ILE A 82 -2.58 -5.90 3.00
N GLY A 83 -3.75 -6.55 2.99
CA GLY A 83 -4.96 -5.99 3.56
C GLY A 83 -4.79 -5.68 5.05
N THR A 84 -4.33 -6.65 5.83
CA THR A 84 -4.11 -6.49 7.29
C THR A 84 -3.11 -5.37 7.63
N TYR A 85 -2.01 -5.26 6.89
CA TYR A 85 -1.03 -4.20 7.15
C TYR A 85 -1.48 -2.83 6.63
N SER A 86 -2.27 -2.80 5.56
CA SER A 86 -2.94 -1.57 5.10
C SER A 86 -3.87 -1.01 6.18
N ASP A 87 -4.65 -1.88 6.84
CA ASP A 87 -5.49 -1.52 7.99
C ASP A 87 -4.65 -0.97 9.15
N ARG A 88 -3.53 -1.64 9.51
CA ARG A 88 -2.63 -1.20 10.59
C ARG A 88 -1.98 0.16 10.33
N LEU A 89 -1.72 0.48 9.06
CA LEU A 89 -1.17 1.76 8.63
C LEU A 89 -2.26 2.82 8.38
N MET A 90 -3.53 2.49 8.63
CA MET A 90 -4.68 3.37 8.46
C MET A 90 -4.79 3.95 7.04
N LEU A 91 -4.43 3.16 6.02
CA LEU A 91 -4.45 3.59 4.62
C LEU A 91 -5.83 3.52 3.98
N ASN A 92 -6.85 3.03 4.70
CA ASN A 92 -8.21 2.90 4.20
C ASN A 92 -9.24 3.58 5.11
N ALA A 93 -10.37 3.96 4.50
CA ALA A 93 -11.44 4.69 5.16
C ALA A 93 -12.08 3.96 6.35
N LYS A 94 -12.04 2.62 6.39
CA LYS A 94 -12.62 1.84 7.51
C LYS A 94 -11.85 2.02 8.82
N THR A 95 -10.55 2.31 8.71
CA THR A 95 -9.64 2.52 9.84
C THR A 95 -9.35 3.99 10.14
N TYR A 96 -9.90 4.90 9.32
CA TYR A 96 -9.72 6.33 9.48
C TYR A 96 -10.63 6.87 10.60
N ASN A 97 -10.06 7.16 11.76
CA ASN A 97 -10.77 7.86 12.83
C ASN A 97 -10.85 9.35 12.47
N ALA A 98 -12.06 9.90 12.40
CA ALA A 98 -12.30 11.32 12.11
C ALA A 98 -11.69 12.30 13.14
N GLU A 99 -11.21 11.78 14.27
CA GLU A 99 -10.51 12.51 15.34
C GLU A 99 -9.00 12.66 15.10
N ILE A 100 -8.45 12.04 14.05
CA ILE A 100 -7.05 12.26 13.64
C ILE A 100 -6.92 13.73 13.25
N GLU A 101 -6.03 14.45 13.95
CA GLU A 101 -5.75 15.87 13.74
C GLU A 101 -5.66 16.16 12.24
N GLN A 102 -6.65 16.89 11.71
CA GLN A 102 -6.59 17.25 10.31
C GLN A 102 -5.30 18.03 10.07
N PRO A 103 -4.53 17.70 9.02
CA PRO A 103 -3.33 18.44 8.71
C PRO A 103 -3.70 19.92 8.66
N LYS A 104 -3.01 20.74 9.46
CA LYS A 104 -3.29 22.18 9.55
C LYS A 104 -3.32 22.71 8.12
N LYS A 105 -4.52 23.03 7.61
CA LYS A 105 -4.67 23.63 6.28
C LYS A 105 -3.92 24.96 6.33
N GLU A 106 -2.77 25.02 5.66
CA GLU A 106 -2.09 26.28 5.45
C GLU A 106 -3.07 27.22 4.75
N LYS A 107 -3.26 28.42 5.30
CA LYS A 107 -4.18 29.40 4.74
C LYS A 107 -3.72 29.73 3.32
N SER A 108 -4.63 29.61 2.36
CA SER A 108 -4.38 30.02 0.96
C SER A 108 -3.85 31.46 0.93
N ALA A 109 -2.98 31.77 -0.04
CA ALA A 109 -2.49 33.13 -0.27
C ALA A 109 -3.64 34.15 -0.39
N PHE A 110 -4.78 33.72 -0.93
CA PHE A 110 -5.98 34.54 -1.01
C PHE A 110 -6.65 34.77 0.36
N ALA A 111 -6.68 33.75 1.22
CA ALA A 111 -7.21 33.88 2.58
C ALA A 111 -6.34 34.83 3.43
N LEU A 112 -5.01 34.77 3.28
CA LEU A 112 -4.09 35.73 3.92
C LEU A 112 -4.29 37.16 3.42
N LEU A 113 -4.61 37.34 2.14
CA LEU A 113 -4.90 38.65 1.55
C LEU A 113 -6.19 39.25 2.14
N LEU A 114 -7.26 38.46 2.28
CA LEU A 114 -8.53 38.91 2.85
C LEU A 114 -8.39 39.35 4.31
N GLU A 115 -7.69 38.57 5.13
CA GLU A 115 -7.44 38.93 6.54
C GLU A 115 -6.68 40.25 6.66
N LYS A 116 -5.74 40.52 5.74
CA LYS A 116 -5.00 41.78 5.70
C LYS A 116 -5.86 42.97 5.26
N GLN A 117 -6.97 42.74 4.56
CA GLN A 117 -7.92 43.79 4.17
C GLN A 117 -9.00 44.06 5.21
N GLN A 118 -9.35 43.08 6.04
CA GLN A 118 -10.37 43.21 7.10
C GLN A 118 -9.83 43.80 8.42
N GLY A 119 -8.51 43.94 8.57
CA GLY A 119 -7.86 44.54 9.74
C GLY A 119 -7.64 46.07 9.66
N LYS A 120 -8.48 46.80 8.91
CA LYS A 120 -8.52 48.27 8.87
C LYS A 120 -9.86 48.81 9.36
#